data_AF-A0AAE1G2P0-F1
#
_entry.id   AF-A0AAE1G2P0-F1
#
_cell.length_a   1.000
_cell.length_b   1.000
_cell.length_c   1.000
_cell.angle_alpha   90.00
_cell.angle_beta   90.00
_cell.angle_gamma   90.00
#
_symmetry.space_group_name_H-M   'P 1'
#
loop_
_entity.id
_entity.type
_entity.pdbx_description
1 polymer ?
#
loop_
_entity_poly.entity_id
_entity_poly.type
_entity_poly.pdbx_seq_one_letter_code
_entity_poly.pdbx_strand_id
1 'polypeptide(L)'
;MFFFRGWCCLVLAATLVLSLPSLHRSKRWEEFPNVTFTFDCTDRPIGFYADQEFNCQIFHMCDEDGRRIPYMCANDTGFNQEFRICDWAYNFDCPTADQWYYLNELTYVTDPPKEYQ
;
A
#
# COMPACT_ATOMS: atom_id res chain seq x y z
N MET A 1 -50.03 -22.54 17.35
CA MET A 1 -49.08 -23.11 16.36
C MET A 1 -48.39 -21.96 15.60
N PHE A 2 -47.50 -21.19 16.25
CA PHE A 2 -46.83 -20.01 15.64
C PHE A 2 -45.35 -19.90 16.05
N PHE A 3 -44.67 -21.01 16.33
CA PHE A 3 -43.25 -20.97 16.77
C PHE A 3 -42.23 -21.51 15.75
N PHE A 4 -42.66 -22.04 14.60
CA PHE A 4 -41.74 -22.67 13.63
C PHE A 4 -41.29 -21.79 12.45
N ARG A 5 -41.91 -20.61 12.25
CA ARG A 5 -41.57 -19.71 11.12
C ARG A 5 -40.35 -18.81 11.36
N GLY A 6 -40.03 -18.49 12.61
CA GLY A 6 -38.91 -17.60 12.94
C GLY A 6 -37.53 -18.28 12.87
N TRP A 7 -37.45 -19.55 13.27
CA TRP A 7 -36.19 -20.29 13.28
C TRP A 7 -35.64 -20.62 11.89
N CYS A 8 -36.51 -20.90 10.92
CA CYS A 8 -36.07 -21.21 9.56
C CYS A 8 -35.35 -20.00 8.91
N CYS A 9 -35.88 -18.78 9.09
CA CYS A 9 -35.24 -17.56 8.60
C CYS A 9 -33.91 -17.24 9.30
N LEU A 10 -33.82 -17.47 10.62
CA LEU A 10 -32.58 -17.24 11.37
C LEU A 10 -31.48 -18.23 10.98
N VAL A 11 -31.83 -19.50 10.77
CA VAL A 11 -30.87 -20.52 10.28
C VAL A 11 -30.40 -20.18 8.87
N LEU A 12 -31.30 -19.79 7.97
CA LEU A 12 -30.95 -19.37 6.61
C LEU A 12 -30.03 -18.13 6.59
N ALA A 13 -30.31 -17.14 7.44
CA ALA A 13 -29.47 -15.94 7.56
C ALA A 13 -28.09 -16.27 8.14
N ALA A 14 -28.01 -17.13 9.16
CA ALA A 14 -26.73 -17.57 9.73
C ALA A 14 -25.89 -18.37 8.73
N THR A 15 -26.51 -19.28 7.97
CA THR A 15 -25.82 -20.03 6.92
C THR A 15 -25.34 -19.14 5.79
N LEU A 16 -26.09 -18.08 5.44
CA LEU A 16 -25.70 -17.11 4.42
C LEU A 16 -24.45 -16.32 4.86
N VAL A 17 -24.43 -15.84 6.10
CA VAL A 17 -23.28 -15.10 6.68
C VAL A 17 -22.03 -15.98 6.76
N LEU A 18 -22.18 -17.24 7.16
CA LEU A 18 -21.07 -18.20 7.23
C LEU A 18 -20.57 -18.68 5.85
N SER A 19 -21.38 -18.52 4.80
CA SER A 19 -21.02 -18.88 3.42
C SER A 19 -20.36 -17.77 2.62
N LEU A 20 -20.32 -16.54 3.15
CA LEU A 20 -19.59 -15.44 2.53
C LEU A 20 -18.08 -15.72 2.59
N PRO A 21 -17.34 -15.65 1.48
CA PRO A 21 -15.89 -15.74 1.53
C PRO A 21 -15.36 -14.62 2.42
N SER A 22 -14.40 -14.92 3.28
CA SER A 22 -13.71 -13.89 4.04
C SER A 22 -13.08 -12.91 3.06
N LEU A 23 -13.55 -11.65 3.07
CA LEU A 23 -12.85 -10.58 2.38
C LEU A 23 -11.45 -10.53 2.96
N HIS A 24 -10.43 -10.77 2.14
CA HIS A 24 -9.04 -10.68 2.58
C HIS A 24 -8.77 -9.23 2.97
N ARG A 25 -8.78 -8.94 4.28
CA ARG A 25 -8.43 -7.63 4.82
C ARG A 25 -6.98 -7.34 4.44
N SER A 26 -6.72 -6.22 3.75
CA SER A 26 -5.35 -5.74 3.55
C SER A 26 -4.80 -5.32 4.91
N LYS A 27 -3.62 -5.82 5.30
CA LYS A 27 -2.93 -5.30 6.49
C LYS A 27 -2.59 -3.83 6.24
N ARG A 28 -2.97 -2.97 7.19
CA ARG A 28 -2.75 -1.53 7.13
C ARG A 28 -1.65 -1.16 8.12
N TRP A 29 -0.81 -0.16 7.80
CA TRP A 29 0.34 0.20 8.63
C TRP A 29 -0.08 0.68 10.03
N GLU A 30 -1.25 1.30 10.17
CA GLU A 30 -1.83 1.74 11.45
C GLU A 30 -2.14 0.59 12.42
N GLU A 31 -2.17 -0.65 11.93
CA GLU A 31 -2.37 -1.83 12.78
C GLU A 31 -1.09 -2.25 13.52
N PHE A 32 0.05 -1.59 13.24
CA PHE A 32 1.33 -1.84 13.88
C PHE A 32 1.75 -0.67 14.78
N PRO A 33 1.30 -0.63 16.06
CA PRO A 33 1.50 0.52 16.94
C PRO A 33 2.96 0.80 17.36
N ASN A 34 3.90 -0.08 17.01
CA ASN A 34 5.30 -0.01 17.42
C ASN A 34 6.27 0.16 16.24
N VAL A 35 5.79 0.65 15.10
CA VAL A 35 6.64 0.91 13.93
C VAL A 35 7.02 2.38 13.91
N THR A 36 8.33 2.62 13.93
CA THR A 36 8.92 3.95 13.75
C THR A 36 9.64 3.98 12.42
N PHE A 37 9.41 5.01 11.62
CA PHE A 37 10.02 5.19 10.31
C PHE A 37 11.07 6.30 10.37
N THR A 38 12.29 5.99 9.92
CA THR A 38 13.36 6.99 9.77
C THR A 38 13.27 7.79 8.47
N PHE A 39 12.66 7.20 7.43
CA PHE A 39 12.45 7.85 6.13
C PHE A 39 11.56 9.09 6.24
N ASP A 40 11.90 10.18 5.53
CA ASP A 40 11.05 11.35 5.35
C ASP A 40 11.10 11.88 3.91
N CYS A 41 10.15 12.78 3.61
CA CYS A 41 9.96 13.38 2.29
C CYS A 41 10.70 14.73 2.12
N THR A 42 11.60 15.09 3.03
CA THR A 42 12.34 16.36 2.95
C THR A 42 13.25 16.36 1.73
N ASP A 43 13.17 17.41 0.93
CA ASP A 43 13.95 17.59 -0.31
C ASP A 43 13.79 16.43 -1.31
N ARG A 44 12.62 15.79 -1.29
CA ARG A 44 12.27 14.69 -2.22
C ARG A 44 11.14 15.11 -3.17
N PRO A 45 11.24 14.72 -4.45
CA PRO A 45 10.14 14.81 -5.38
C PRO A 45 8.89 14.05 -4.91
N ILE A 46 7.75 14.40 -5.50
CA ILE A 46 6.54 13.58 -5.40
C ILE A 46 6.85 12.19 -5.96
N GLY A 47 6.42 11.14 -5.28
CA GLY A 47 6.63 9.79 -5.77
C GLY A 47 6.67 8.71 -4.69
N PHE A 48 7.15 7.54 -5.09
CA PHE A 48 7.20 6.34 -4.25
C PHE A 48 8.63 5.99 -3.89
N TYR A 49 8.88 5.63 -2.64
CA TYR A 49 10.20 5.36 -2.10
C TYR A 49 10.18 4.05 -1.33
N ALA A 50 10.92 3.05 -1.78
CA ALA A 50 11.09 1.79 -1.09
C ALA A 50 11.76 2.00 0.27
N ASP A 51 11.24 1.39 1.32
CA ASP A 51 11.85 1.46 2.64
C ASP A 51 12.85 0.31 2.84
N GLN A 52 14.14 0.60 2.65
CA GLN A 52 15.21 -0.37 2.80
C GLN A 52 15.38 -0.85 4.25
N GLU A 53 14.98 -0.05 5.26
CA GLU A 53 15.01 -0.44 6.68
C GLU A 53 14.04 -1.59 6.96
N PHE A 54 12.95 -1.66 6.20
CA PHE A 54 11.91 -2.69 6.29
C PHE A 54 11.99 -3.71 5.15
N ASN A 55 13.18 -3.93 4.60
CA ASN A 55 13.42 -4.87 3.50
C ASN A 55 12.43 -4.69 2.32
N CYS A 56 12.09 -3.44 2.02
CA CYS A 56 11.14 -3.02 1.00
C CYS A 56 9.72 -3.57 1.18
N GLN A 57 9.38 -4.24 2.29
CA GLN A 57 7.99 -4.63 2.56
C GLN A 57 7.10 -3.40 2.78
N ILE A 58 7.71 -2.30 3.22
CA ILE A 58 7.07 -0.99 3.33
C ILE A 58 7.65 -0.09 2.24
N PHE A 59 6.81 0.79 1.69
CA PHE A 59 7.23 1.91 0.87
C PHE A 59 6.47 3.17 1.28
N HIS A 60 7.02 4.33 0.97
CA HIS A 60 6.45 5.63 1.31
C HIS A 60 6.05 6.36 0.04
N MET A 61 4.86 6.94 0.03
CA MET A 61 4.49 7.95 -0.93
C MET A 61 4.79 9.33 -0.34
N CYS A 62 5.52 10.15 -1.08
CA CYS A 62 5.65 11.58 -0.85
C CYS A 62 4.66 12.31 -1.76
N ASP A 63 3.78 13.10 -1.17
CA ASP A 63 2.81 13.91 -1.92
C ASP A 63 3.30 15.34 -2.17
N GLU A 64 2.47 16.16 -2.81
CA GLU A 64 2.80 17.55 -3.21
C GLU A 64 3.05 18.46 -2.01
N ASP A 65 2.50 18.13 -0.83
CA ASP A 65 2.67 18.86 0.41
C ASP A 65 3.91 18.37 1.20
N GLY A 66 4.66 17.41 0.67
CA GLY A 66 5.80 16.78 1.35
C GLY A 66 5.37 15.85 2.49
N ARG A 67 4.12 15.40 2.52
CA ARG A 67 3.65 14.45 3.54
C ARG A 67 4.07 13.03 3.17
N ARG A 68 4.56 12.29 4.17
CA ARG A 68 4.90 10.87 4.05
C ARG A 68 3.70 9.99 4.36
N ILE A 69 3.32 9.15 3.41
CA ILE A 69 2.26 8.15 3.58
C ILE A 69 2.86 6.75 3.40
N PRO A 70 2.99 5.94 4.47
CA PRO A 70 3.51 4.59 4.37
C PRO A 70 2.46 3.63 3.79
N TYR A 71 2.93 2.61 3.07
CA TYR A 71 2.15 1.52 2.51
C TYR A 71 2.90 0.20 2.71
N MET A 72 2.16 -0.89 2.87
CA MET A 72 2.73 -2.22 3.11
C MET A 72 2.33 -3.18 1.99
N CYS A 73 3.32 -3.86 1.41
CA CYS A 73 3.12 -4.96 0.48
C CYS A 73 2.62 -6.22 1.21
N ALA A 74 2.05 -7.17 0.46
CA ALA A 74 1.60 -8.44 1.04
C ALA A 74 2.76 -9.27 1.60
N ASN A 75 2.44 -10.34 2.33
CA ASN A 75 3.45 -11.29 2.80
C ASN A 75 4.29 -11.82 1.61
N ASP A 76 5.60 -11.99 1.82
CA ASP A 76 6.56 -12.50 0.84
C ASP A 76 6.80 -11.62 -0.41
N THR A 77 6.19 -10.44 -0.43
CA THR A 77 6.39 -9.41 -1.47
C THR A 77 7.08 -8.19 -0.90
N GLY A 78 7.74 -7.43 -1.76
CA GLY A 78 8.34 -6.15 -1.44
C GLY A 78 8.15 -5.18 -2.60
N PHE A 79 8.29 -3.89 -2.31
CA PHE A 79 8.18 -2.82 -3.28
C PHE A 79 9.41 -2.79 -4.17
N ASN A 80 9.24 -3.19 -5.43
CA ASN A 80 10.24 -3.06 -6.46
C ASN A 80 10.25 -1.60 -6.95
N GLN A 81 11.27 -0.84 -6.55
CA GLN A 81 11.37 0.58 -6.86
C GLN A 81 11.48 0.88 -8.37
N GLU A 82 12.13 0.00 -9.14
CA GLU A 82 12.32 0.17 -10.59
C GLU A 82 10.96 0.15 -11.32
N PHE A 83 10.12 -0.83 -10.99
CA PHE A 83 8.80 -1.00 -11.60
C PHE A 83 7.65 -0.33 -10.83
N ARG A 84 7.92 0.16 -9.62
CA ARG A 84 6.96 0.84 -8.71
C ARG A 84 5.73 0.01 -8.41
N ILE A 85 5.95 -1.28 -8.15
CA ILE A 85 4.93 -2.26 -7.80
C ILE A 85 5.40 -3.13 -6.64
N CYS A 86 4.47 -3.73 -5.89
CA CYS A 86 4.82 -4.85 -5.02
C CYS A 86 5.03 -6.10 -5.88
N ASP A 87 6.23 -6.65 -5.84
CA ASP A 87 6.61 -7.89 -6.54
C ASP A 87 7.17 -8.89 -5.52
N TRP A 88 7.40 -10.12 -5.95
CA TRP A 88 8.06 -11.12 -5.12
C TRP A 88 9.44 -10.63 -4.69
N ALA A 89 9.75 -10.72 -3.40
CA ALA A 89 10.96 -10.13 -2.84
C ALA A 89 12.27 -10.73 -3.39
N TYR A 90 12.21 -11.85 -4.12
CA TYR A 90 13.36 -12.48 -4.79
C TYR A 90 13.56 -12.02 -6.25
N ASN A 91 12.64 -11.21 -6.80
CA ASN A 91 12.74 -10.70 -8.18
C ASN A 91 13.64 -9.45 -8.31
N PHE A 92 14.02 -8.82 -7.20
CA PHE A 92 14.79 -7.58 -7.19
C PHE A 92 15.66 -7.47 -5.93
N ASP A 93 16.64 -6.57 -5.95
CA ASP A 93 17.59 -6.37 -4.84
C ASP A 93 17.24 -5.10 -4.04
N CYS A 94 16.51 -5.27 -2.93
CA CYS A 94 16.02 -4.16 -2.10
C CYS A 94 17.12 -3.16 -1.62
N PRO A 95 18.30 -3.60 -1.13
CA PRO A 95 19.42 -2.73 -0.81
C PRO A 95 19.88 -1.76 -1.92
N THR A 96 19.50 -2.00 -3.17
CA THR A 96 19.82 -1.13 -4.32
C THR A 96 18.64 -0.26 -4.79
N ALA A 97 17.51 -0.31 -4.08
CA ALA A 97 16.30 0.41 -4.48
C ALA A 97 16.51 1.92 -4.66
N ASP A 98 17.39 2.55 -3.86
CA ASP A 98 17.72 3.97 -3.94
C ASP A 98 18.27 4.41 -5.30
N GLN A 99 18.91 3.50 -6.04
CA GLN A 99 19.40 3.75 -7.40
C GLN A 99 18.28 4.09 -8.38
N TRP A 100 17.04 3.73 -8.06
CA TRP A 100 15.86 3.93 -8.91
C TRP A 100 14.99 5.11 -8.46
N TYR A 101 15.38 5.86 -7.42
CA TYR A 101 14.59 7.00 -6.92
C TYR A 101 14.46 8.15 -7.94
N TYR A 102 15.42 8.28 -8.87
CA TYR A 102 15.34 9.28 -9.95
C TYR A 102 14.11 9.10 -10.85
N LEU A 103 13.51 7.90 -10.89
CA LEU A 103 12.28 7.65 -11.66
C LEU A 103 11.10 8.49 -11.16
N ASN A 104 11.12 8.91 -9.88
CA ASN A 104 10.10 9.79 -9.34
C ASN A 104 10.12 11.18 -10.00
N GLU A 105 11.30 11.70 -10.35
CA GLU A 105 11.45 12.99 -11.05
C GLU A 105 10.91 12.94 -12.48
N LEU A 106 11.04 11.78 -13.14
CA LEU A 106 10.61 11.61 -14.54
C LEU A 106 9.10 11.47 -14.71
N THR A 107 8.36 11.18 -13.63
CA THR A 107 6.94 10.77 -13.72
C THR A 107 5.98 11.93 -13.54
N TYR A 108 6.38 12.98 -12.82
CA TYR A 108 5.51 14.12 -12.49
C TYR A 108 5.90 15.42 -13.20
N VAL A 109 6.66 15.34 -14.29
CA VAL A 109 6.83 16.48 -15.20
C VAL A 109 5.51 16.73 -15.91
N THR A 110 4.63 17.53 -15.30
CA THR A 110 3.61 18.23 -16.07
C THR A 110 4.32 19.33 -16.84
N ASP A 111 4.06 19.46 -18.15
CA ASP A 111 4.45 20.67 -18.87
C ASP A 111 3.92 21.87 -18.06
N PRO A 112 4.73 22.92 -17.81
CA PRO A 112 4.22 24.12 -17.18
C PRO A 112 2.95 24.57 -17.91
N PRO A 113 1.90 25.03 -17.20
CA PRO A 113 0.67 25.48 -17.85
C PRO A 113 1.03 26.45 -18.97
N LYS A 114 0.60 26.16 -20.20
CA LYS A 114 0.79 27.12 -21.29
C LYS A 114 0.04 28.38 -20.89
N GLU A 115 0.78 29.44 -20.59
CA GLU A 115 0.21 30.77 -20.45
C GLU A 115 -0.47 31.07 -21.79
N TYR A 116 -1.80 31.05 -21.78
CA TYR A 116 -2.58 31.36 -22.96
C TYR A 116 -2.61 32.88 -23.05
N GLN A 117 -1.67 33.43 -23.80
CA GLN A 117 -1.59 34.86 -24.12
C GLN A 117 -2.59 35.24 -25.21
#